data_AF-A0A535B447-F1
#
_entry.id   AF-A0A535B447-F1
#
_cell.length_a   1.000
_cell.length_b   1.000
_cell.length_c   1.000
_cell.angle_alpha   90.00
_cell.angle_beta   90.00
_cell.angle_gamma   90.00
#
_symmetry.space_group_name_H-M   'P 1'
#
loop_
_entity.id
_entity.type
_entity.pdbx_description
1 polymer ?
#
loop_
_entity_poly.entity_id
_entity_poly.type
_entity_poly.pdbx_seq_one_letter_code
_entity_poly.pdbx_strand_id
1 'polypeptide(L)'
;MSRPVRSVVLLLAAIMIGGCGTASIRVPTQLTPTNTRPTEIGSSLPPCASMTATGCDNSAIKDNGRGSSGCKGKGPGTLTASPIAFNDIAFIQPMGLEAGGHVTPIDHGYFYTKGAVAAPPYQTPVYAPLNGNISTVTRTVRLNGQNNAPTYDDDAVTIEATCTFRVRFSNLVRFAGGLGDAIGELPANQTRDPNYAVTAGELIGYTGLPTAYGIDVWVEDDDVTLTGFINPAQYTAAEVWKTHMADLFDHTQEPLRSQLLALNERDATPRWGKIDYDIDARLVGNWFRVGSGGYRGLNPMNEGYWDGHLAVVPDGNDPGQIDVSIGNY
;
A
#
# COMPACT_ATOMS: atom_id res chain seq x y z
N MET A 1 -26.14 -52.55 34.68
CA MET A 1 -26.21 -51.26 35.40
C MET A 1 -25.59 -50.20 34.50
N SER A 2 -26.40 -49.19 34.18
CA SER A 2 -26.36 -48.38 32.97
C SER A 2 -25.54 -47.09 33.11
N ARG A 3 -24.81 -46.75 32.05
CA ARG A 3 -24.16 -45.44 31.81
C ARG A 3 -25.22 -44.34 31.64
N PRO A 4 -24.99 -43.09 32.10
CA PRO A 4 -25.68 -41.93 31.56
C PRO A 4 -24.83 -41.24 30.47
N VAL A 5 -25.52 -40.94 29.38
CA VAL A 5 -25.12 -40.17 28.21
C VAL A 5 -25.06 -38.69 28.58
N ARG A 6 -24.00 -37.98 28.19
CA ARG A 6 -23.94 -36.51 28.24
C ARG A 6 -24.72 -35.96 27.05
N SER A 7 -25.76 -35.20 27.33
CA SER A 7 -26.56 -34.47 26.34
C SER A 7 -25.73 -33.43 25.61
N VAL A 8 -25.82 -33.48 24.28
CA VAL A 8 -25.41 -32.44 23.34
C VAL A 8 -26.46 -31.32 23.41
N VAL A 9 -26.03 -30.08 23.66
CA VAL A 9 -26.87 -28.89 23.44
C VAL A 9 -26.47 -28.31 22.10
N LEU A 10 -27.29 -28.56 21.07
CA LEU A 10 -27.30 -27.77 19.83
C LEU A 10 -27.99 -26.44 20.14
N LEU A 11 -27.27 -25.33 20.00
CA LEU A 11 -27.87 -24.00 19.97
C LEU A 11 -28.26 -23.68 18.51
N LEU A 12 -29.53 -23.90 18.16
CA LEU A 12 -30.13 -23.36 16.95
C LEU A 12 -30.43 -21.86 17.17
N ALA A 13 -29.69 -20.98 16.50
CA ALA A 13 -30.09 -19.58 16.38
C ALA A 13 -31.05 -19.45 15.19
N ALA A 14 -32.33 -19.26 15.48
CA ALA A 14 -33.36 -19.02 14.47
C ALA A 14 -33.22 -17.61 13.88
N ILE A 15 -33.10 -17.52 12.55
CA ILE A 15 -33.24 -16.29 11.79
C ILE A 15 -34.73 -15.94 11.75
N MET A 16 -35.13 -14.93 12.53
CA MET A 16 -36.48 -14.36 12.47
C MET A 16 -36.55 -13.36 11.30
N ILE A 17 -37.21 -13.77 10.22
CA ILE A 17 -37.63 -12.87 9.14
C ILE A 17 -38.85 -12.09 9.65
N GLY A 18 -38.61 -10.87 10.14
CA GLY A 18 -39.65 -9.92 10.52
C GLY A 18 -40.19 -9.19 9.29
N GLY A 19 -41.46 -9.43 8.97
CA GLY A 19 -42.17 -8.85 7.84
C GLY A 19 -42.38 -7.32 7.90
N CYS A 20 -42.72 -6.78 6.73
CA CYS A 20 -43.01 -5.37 6.46
C CYS A 20 -44.07 -4.79 7.42
N GLY A 21 -43.65 -3.85 8.25
CA GLY A 21 -44.52 -2.89 8.94
C GLY A 21 -44.18 -1.48 8.47
N THR A 22 -45.15 -0.77 7.91
CA THR A 22 -45.03 0.64 7.47
C THR A 22 -44.85 1.55 8.68
N ALA A 23 -43.60 1.89 9.00
CA ALA A 23 -43.29 2.99 9.91
C ALA A 23 -43.34 4.31 9.12
N SER A 24 -44.37 5.12 9.37
CA SER A 24 -44.46 6.47 8.82
C SER A 24 -43.42 7.36 9.52
N ILE A 25 -42.27 7.57 8.87
CA ILE A 25 -41.26 8.53 9.32
C ILE A 25 -41.82 9.94 9.11
N ARG A 26 -41.86 10.76 10.17
CA ARG A 26 -42.17 12.20 10.04
C ARG A 26 -41.03 12.86 9.28
N VAL A 27 -41.35 13.41 8.11
CA VAL A 27 -40.47 14.31 7.35
C VAL A 27 -40.26 15.59 8.19
N PRO A 28 -39.02 15.95 8.55
CA PRO A 28 -38.75 17.23 9.19
C PRO A 28 -39.09 18.37 8.23
N THR A 29 -39.73 19.41 8.77
CA THR A 29 -40.07 20.63 8.05
C THR A 29 -38.82 21.22 7.39
N GLN A 30 -38.94 21.45 6.09
CA GLN A 30 -37.96 22.00 5.17
C GLN A 30 -37.19 23.18 5.80
N LEU A 31 -35.91 22.97 6.10
CA LEU A 31 -34.98 24.07 6.35
C LEU A 31 -34.82 24.83 5.03
N THR A 32 -35.12 26.13 5.08
CA THR A 32 -34.93 27.06 3.97
C THR A 32 -33.47 26.95 3.48
N PRO A 33 -33.22 26.65 2.20
CA PRO A 33 -31.86 26.58 1.70
C PRO A 33 -31.26 27.99 1.73
N THR A 34 -30.26 28.21 2.58
CA THR A 34 -29.37 29.37 2.47
C THR A 34 -28.60 29.24 1.17
N ASN A 35 -29.13 29.90 0.15
CA ASN A 35 -28.57 29.99 -1.18
C ASN A 35 -27.37 30.96 -1.16
N THR A 36 -26.23 30.52 -0.64
CA THR A 36 -24.93 31.09 -1.02
C THR A 36 -24.33 30.20 -2.09
N ARG A 37 -24.84 30.40 -3.31
CA ARG A 37 -24.23 29.98 -4.56
C ARG A 37 -22.76 30.43 -4.56
N PRO A 38 -21.77 29.54 -4.78
CA PRO A 38 -20.44 29.97 -5.16
C PRO A 38 -20.55 30.87 -6.39
N THR A 39 -19.97 32.05 -6.29
CA THR A 39 -19.97 33.08 -7.31
C THR A 39 -19.68 32.49 -8.70
N GLU A 40 -20.57 32.79 -9.63
CA GLU A 40 -20.53 32.56 -11.08
C GLU A 40 -19.40 31.67 -11.63
N ILE A 41 -19.75 30.44 -12.01
CA ILE A 41 -19.03 29.68 -13.04
C ILE A 41 -19.25 30.43 -14.37
N GLY A 42 -18.41 31.42 -14.61
CA GLY A 42 -18.37 32.20 -15.84
C GLY A 42 -17.83 31.37 -16.99
N SER A 43 -18.66 31.25 -18.03
CA SER A 43 -18.34 30.89 -19.42
C SER A 43 -17.57 29.58 -19.66
N SER A 44 -18.34 28.53 -20.00
CA SER A 44 -18.00 27.39 -20.86
C SER A 44 -16.55 26.87 -20.82
N LEU A 45 -16.37 25.66 -20.30
CA LEU A 45 -15.17 24.86 -20.59
C LEU A 45 -15.00 24.77 -22.12
N PRO A 46 -13.81 25.09 -22.68
CA PRO A 46 -13.61 25.01 -24.12
C PRO A 46 -13.69 23.56 -24.60
N PRO A 47 -14.12 23.32 -25.86
CA PRO A 47 -14.23 21.96 -26.39
C PRO A 47 -12.86 21.30 -26.55
N CYS A 48 -12.76 20.05 -26.11
CA CYS A 48 -11.53 19.26 -26.12
C CYS A 48 -11.15 18.79 -27.53
N ALA A 49 -9.87 18.96 -27.91
CA ALA A 49 -9.35 18.56 -29.22
C ALA A 49 -7.98 17.81 -29.17
N SER A 50 -7.64 17.14 -28.05
CA SER A 50 -6.36 16.40 -27.75
C SER A 50 -5.16 17.31 -27.36
N MET A 51 -4.03 16.90 -26.75
CA MET A 51 -3.34 15.60 -26.49
C MET A 51 -2.80 15.39 -25.04
N THR A 52 -3.19 16.17 -24.03
CA THR A 52 -2.92 15.86 -22.60
C THR A 52 -4.11 16.35 -21.77
N ALA A 53 -4.77 15.47 -21.03
CA ALA A 53 -5.88 15.88 -20.16
C ALA A 53 -5.40 16.94 -19.14
N THR A 54 -6.24 17.95 -18.88
CA THR A 54 -5.89 19.21 -18.19
C THR A 54 -5.37 19.03 -16.75
N GLY A 55 -4.37 19.84 -16.37
CA GLY A 55 -4.00 20.11 -14.96
C GLY A 55 -2.57 19.78 -14.53
N CYS A 56 -1.67 19.44 -15.45
CA CYS A 56 -0.38 18.83 -15.11
C CYS A 56 0.81 19.73 -15.45
N ASP A 57 1.61 20.00 -14.43
CA ASP A 57 2.91 20.64 -14.55
C ASP A 57 3.99 19.55 -14.65
N ASN A 58 4.47 19.27 -15.86
CA ASN A 58 5.54 18.29 -16.08
C ASN A 58 6.85 18.67 -15.37
N SER A 59 7.03 19.91 -14.92
CA SER A 59 8.18 20.28 -14.07
C SER A 59 8.10 19.69 -12.66
N ALA A 60 6.93 19.15 -12.26
CA ALA A 60 6.75 18.39 -11.03
C ALA A 60 7.15 16.91 -11.14
N ILE A 61 7.55 16.45 -12.33
CA ILE A 61 8.22 15.16 -12.47
C ILE A 61 9.54 15.26 -11.70
N LYS A 62 9.65 14.44 -10.66
CA LYS A 62 10.91 14.24 -9.96
C LYS A 62 11.58 13.08 -10.67
N ASP A 63 12.75 13.34 -11.27
CA ASP A 63 13.58 12.29 -11.86
C ASP A 63 13.85 11.19 -10.82
N ASN A 64 14.04 9.96 -11.31
CA ASN A 64 14.26 8.72 -10.58
C ASN A 64 14.92 8.93 -9.22
N GLY A 65 14.41 8.27 -8.18
CA GLY A 65 14.94 8.37 -6.82
C GLY A 65 16.41 8.03 -6.79
N ARG A 66 17.28 9.04 -6.88
CA ARG A 66 18.71 8.81 -6.74
C ARG A 66 18.91 8.16 -5.38
N GLY A 67 19.55 6.99 -5.34
CA GLY A 67 19.92 6.35 -4.09
C GLY A 67 20.60 7.35 -3.14
N SER A 68 20.62 7.01 -1.86
CA SER A 68 21.21 7.85 -0.82
C SER A 68 22.62 8.31 -1.18
N SER A 69 23.11 9.36 -0.53
CA SER A 69 24.49 9.83 -0.72
C SER A 69 25.54 8.74 -0.45
N GLY A 70 25.19 7.69 0.31
CA GLY A 70 26.03 6.53 0.61
C GLY A 70 25.85 5.33 -0.32
N CYS A 71 24.91 5.37 -1.27
CA CYS A 71 24.65 4.27 -2.19
C CYS A 71 25.88 3.95 -3.07
N LYS A 72 25.96 2.71 -3.57
CA LYS A 72 27.09 2.27 -4.42
C LYS A 72 26.60 1.44 -5.60
N GLY A 73 27.28 1.57 -6.73
CA GLY A 73 26.99 0.78 -7.93
C GLY A 73 25.65 1.13 -8.59
N LYS A 74 25.32 0.39 -9.66
CA LYS A 74 24.07 0.50 -10.42
C LYS A 74 23.65 -0.89 -10.88
N GLY A 75 22.42 -0.98 -11.39
CA GLY A 75 21.82 -2.21 -11.88
C GLY A 75 20.98 -2.91 -10.82
N PRO A 76 20.31 -3.99 -11.23
CA PRO A 76 19.34 -4.68 -10.39
C PRO A 76 20.01 -5.36 -9.21
N GLY A 77 19.29 -5.42 -8.09
CA GLY A 77 19.63 -6.27 -6.95
C GLY A 77 19.13 -7.69 -7.17
N THR A 78 19.52 -8.57 -6.25
CA THR A 78 19.02 -9.95 -6.25
C THR A 78 18.63 -10.36 -4.85
N LEU A 79 17.37 -10.78 -4.71
CA LEU A 79 16.81 -11.28 -3.47
C LEU A 79 17.22 -12.75 -3.30
N THR A 80 17.85 -13.04 -2.18
CA THR A 80 18.37 -14.37 -1.81
C THR A 80 17.87 -14.84 -0.45
N ALA A 81 17.10 -14.02 0.26
CA ALA A 81 16.37 -14.38 1.47
C ALA A 81 14.92 -13.87 1.41
N SER A 82 14.01 -14.57 2.11
CA SER A 82 12.62 -14.13 2.27
C SER A 82 12.53 -13.10 3.40
N PRO A 83 11.75 -12.00 3.24
CA PRO A 83 11.52 -11.04 4.33
C PRO A 83 10.88 -11.66 5.57
N ILE A 84 10.11 -12.73 5.40
CA ILE A 84 9.45 -13.48 6.47
C ILE A 84 9.81 -14.96 6.31
N ALA A 85 10.10 -15.65 7.41
CA ALA A 85 10.35 -17.09 7.35
C ALA A 85 9.14 -17.83 6.75
N PHE A 86 9.36 -18.78 5.83
CA PHE A 86 8.28 -19.45 5.09
C PHE A 86 7.20 -20.05 5.99
N ASN A 87 7.60 -20.60 7.14
CA ASN A 87 6.66 -21.20 8.09
C ASN A 87 5.75 -20.17 8.77
N ASP A 88 6.14 -18.89 8.77
CA ASP A 88 5.38 -17.79 9.37
C ASP A 88 4.55 -17.00 8.34
N ILE A 89 4.77 -17.20 7.03
CA ILE A 89 3.94 -16.60 5.98
C ILE A 89 2.59 -17.31 5.95
N ALA A 90 1.51 -16.53 6.01
CA ALA A 90 0.14 -17.00 5.79
C ALA A 90 -0.14 -17.08 4.29
N PHE A 91 0.06 -15.98 3.57
CA PHE A 91 -0.02 -15.85 2.12
C PHE A 91 0.67 -14.57 1.68
N ILE A 92 0.89 -14.43 0.37
CA ILE A 92 1.49 -13.25 -0.26
C ILE A 92 0.44 -12.61 -1.18
N GLN A 93 0.14 -11.35 -0.93
CA GLN A 93 -0.74 -10.52 -1.75
C GLN A 93 0.13 -9.57 -2.59
N PRO A 94 0.17 -9.71 -3.91
CA PRO A 94 0.95 -8.81 -4.76
C PRO A 94 0.42 -7.38 -4.83
N MET A 95 1.14 -6.54 -5.59
CA MET A 95 0.72 -5.19 -5.92
C MET A 95 -0.64 -5.17 -6.62
N GLY A 96 -1.33 -4.05 -6.51
CA GLY A 96 -2.54 -3.75 -7.27
C GLY A 96 -3.85 -4.04 -6.54
N LEU A 97 -3.80 -4.41 -5.26
CA LEU A 97 -5.00 -4.39 -4.41
C LEU A 97 -5.50 -2.94 -4.24
N GLU A 98 -6.81 -2.72 -4.24
CA GLU A 98 -7.45 -1.48 -3.76
C GLU A 98 -8.18 -1.73 -2.44
N ALA A 99 -7.75 -1.08 -1.36
CA ALA A 99 -8.34 -1.28 -0.05
C ALA A 99 -8.22 -0.05 0.85
N GLY A 100 -9.31 0.28 1.54
CA GLY A 100 -9.35 1.39 2.51
C GLY A 100 -8.98 2.73 1.87
N GLY A 101 -7.89 3.35 2.36
CA GLY A 101 -7.38 4.61 1.82
C GLY A 101 -6.56 4.47 0.53
N HIS A 102 -6.26 3.25 0.09
CA HIS A 102 -5.59 2.99 -1.17
C HIS A 102 -6.63 2.82 -2.29
N VAL A 103 -7.03 3.96 -2.86
CA VAL A 103 -8.08 3.99 -3.90
C VAL A 103 -7.55 3.54 -5.26
N THR A 104 -6.30 3.84 -5.57
CA THR A 104 -5.62 3.35 -6.79
C THR A 104 -4.84 2.07 -6.46
N PRO A 105 -4.51 1.23 -7.47
CA PRO A 105 -3.65 0.06 -7.31
C PRO A 105 -2.44 0.30 -6.38
N ILE A 106 -2.34 -0.48 -5.31
CA ILE A 106 -1.25 -0.39 -4.34
C ILE A 106 0.09 -0.78 -4.99
N ASP A 107 1.15 0.01 -4.74
CA ASP A 107 2.47 -0.14 -5.38
C ASP A 107 3.46 -1.01 -4.60
N HIS A 108 2.98 -1.73 -3.60
CA HIS A 108 3.71 -2.74 -2.85
C HIS A 108 2.88 -4.01 -2.71
N GLY A 109 3.56 -5.12 -2.48
CA GLY A 109 2.90 -6.34 -2.03
C GLY A 109 2.94 -6.47 -0.51
N TYR A 110 2.26 -7.50 -0.02
CA TYR A 110 2.16 -7.83 1.39
C TYR A 110 2.62 -9.25 1.63
N PHE A 111 3.41 -9.43 2.68
CA PHE A 111 3.65 -10.75 3.27
C PHE A 111 2.83 -10.84 4.55
N TYR A 112 1.62 -11.38 4.44
CA TYR A 112 0.76 -11.60 5.60
C TYR A 112 1.32 -12.70 6.49
N THR A 113 1.26 -12.51 7.80
CA THR A 113 1.91 -13.42 8.76
C THR A 113 0.88 -14.21 9.57
N LYS A 114 1.18 -15.48 9.82
CA LYS A 114 0.37 -16.34 10.70
C LYS A 114 0.32 -15.79 12.13
N GLY A 115 1.38 -15.12 12.56
CA GLY A 115 1.47 -14.55 13.90
C GLY A 115 0.41 -13.49 14.18
N ALA A 116 0.08 -12.65 13.19
CA ALA A 116 -0.89 -11.59 13.39
C ALA A 116 -2.35 -12.07 13.54
N VAL A 117 -2.67 -13.26 13.04
CA VAL A 117 -4.00 -13.89 13.15
C VAL A 117 -4.05 -15.03 14.18
N ALA A 118 -2.95 -15.28 14.89
CA ALA A 118 -2.90 -16.28 15.94
C ALA A 118 -3.71 -15.86 17.18
N ALA A 119 -4.06 -16.83 18.02
CA ALA A 119 -4.75 -16.61 19.29
C ALA A 119 -3.95 -17.21 20.45
N PRO A 120 -3.21 -16.40 21.25
CA PRO A 120 -3.04 -14.95 21.12
C PRO A 120 -2.13 -14.56 19.93
N PRO A 121 -2.25 -13.32 19.40
CA PRO A 121 -1.40 -12.84 18.32
C PRO A 121 0.04 -12.68 18.81
N TYR A 122 1.00 -12.89 17.90
CA TYR A 122 2.42 -12.67 18.16
C TYR A 122 3.08 -11.94 16.98
N GLN A 123 4.19 -11.27 17.27
CA GLN A 123 4.95 -10.53 16.26
C GLN A 123 5.91 -11.44 15.51
N THR A 124 6.03 -11.21 14.22
CA THR A 124 6.82 -12.05 13.31
C THR A 124 8.14 -11.36 12.98
N PRO A 125 9.30 -12.05 13.06
CA PRO A 125 10.59 -11.49 12.67
C PRO A 125 10.62 -11.09 11.19
N VAL A 126 11.28 -9.97 10.89
CA VAL A 126 11.46 -9.44 9.54
C VAL A 126 12.95 -9.44 9.20
N TYR A 127 13.29 -9.97 8.02
CA TYR A 127 14.66 -10.17 7.56
C TYR A 127 14.98 -9.34 6.32
N ALA A 128 16.22 -8.90 6.18
CA ALA A 128 16.69 -8.29 4.95
C ALA A 128 16.70 -9.33 3.80
N PRO A 129 16.12 -9.04 2.63
CA PRO A 129 15.99 -10.03 1.56
C PRO A 129 17.25 -10.12 0.67
N LEU A 130 18.16 -9.16 0.82
CA LEU A 130 19.37 -9.00 0.02
C LEU A 130 20.49 -8.34 0.83
N ASN A 131 21.72 -8.44 0.33
CA ASN A 131 22.84 -7.67 0.86
C ASN A 131 22.71 -6.21 0.41
N GLY A 132 22.89 -5.26 1.31
CA GLY A 132 22.79 -3.85 0.95
C GLY A 132 23.16 -2.91 2.08
N ASN A 133 22.72 -1.67 1.95
CA ASN A 133 22.87 -0.64 2.95
C ASN A 133 21.49 -0.10 3.31
N ILE A 134 21.15 -0.14 4.60
CA ILE A 134 19.96 0.53 5.11
C ILE A 134 20.23 2.02 5.11
N SER A 135 19.63 2.72 4.15
CA SER A 135 19.88 4.13 3.91
C SER A 135 18.95 5.03 4.70
N THR A 136 17.72 4.59 4.96
CA THR A 136 16.73 5.36 5.72
C THR A 136 15.91 4.46 6.63
N VAL A 137 15.64 4.92 7.84
CA VAL A 137 14.58 4.41 8.72
C VAL A 137 13.65 5.56 9.11
N THR A 138 12.35 5.32 9.15
CA THR A 138 11.35 6.33 9.49
C THR A 138 10.33 5.74 10.44
N ARG A 139 9.88 6.54 11.41
CA ARG A 139 8.69 6.24 12.20
C ARG A 139 7.59 7.23 11.87
N THR A 140 6.45 6.76 11.39
CA THR A 140 5.29 7.59 11.06
C THR A 140 4.17 7.31 12.04
N VAL A 141 3.70 8.36 12.71
CA VAL A 141 2.52 8.30 13.59
C VAL A 141 1.45 9.25 13.07
N ARG A 142 0.30 8.70 12.66
CA ARG A 142 -0.90 9.48 12.30
C ARG A 142 -1.91 9.40 13.42
N LEU A 143 -2.55 10.52 13.70
CA LEU A 143 -3.56 10.65 14.74
C LEU A 143 -4.91 10.89 14.07
N ASN A 144 -5.99 10.33 14.64
CA ASN A 144 -7.32 10.74 14.19
C ASN A 144 -7.63 12.18 14.62
N GLY A 145 -8.50 12.86 13.87
CA GLY A 145 -8.90 14.23 14.15
C GLY A 145 -9.94 14.41 15.27
N GLN A 146 -10.47 13.33 15.87
CA GLN A 146 -11.53 13.41 16.88
C GLN A 146 -10.99 13.46 18.32
N ASN A 147 -9.98 12.65 18.63
CA ASN A 147 -9.40 12.55 19.97
C ASN A 147 -7.86 12.49 19.96
N ASN A 148 -7.21 12.73 18.82
CA ASN A 148 -5.77 12.63 18.65
C ASN A 148 -5.20 11.25 19.05
N ALA A 149 -6.01 10.18 19.03
CA ALA A 149 -5.50 8.84 19.24
C ALA A 149 -4.75 8.37 17.97
N PRO A 150 -3.61 7.65 18.13
CA PRO A 150 -2.92 7.07 16.99
C PRO A 150 -3.82 6.11 16.21
N THR A 151 -3.93 6.34 14.90
CA THR A 151 -4.56 5.42 13.94
C THR A 151 -3.53 4.67 13.11
N TYR A 152 -2.28 5.14 13.13
CA TYR A 152 -1.15 4.58 12.40
C TYR A 152 0.10 4.79 13.25
N ASP A 153 0.88 3.73 13.48
CA ASP A 153 2.22 3.78 14.10
C ASP A 153 3.07 2.72 13.38
N ASP A 154 3.96 3.22 12.54
CA ASP A 154 4.61 2.46 11.49
C ASP A 154 6.10 2.81 11.43
N ASP A 155 6.92 1.80 11.66
CA ASP A 155 8.33 1.86 11.36
C ASP A 155 8.58 1.32 9.93
N ALA A 156 9.36 2.08 9.16
CA ALA A 156 9.70 1.77 7.77
C ALA A 156 11.21 1.82 7.54
N VAL A 157 11.69 1.05 6.57
CA VAL A 157 13.12 0.95 6.21
C VAL A 157 13.33 0.86 4.71
N THR A 158 14.35 1.54 4.19
CA THR A 158 14.85 1.38 2.81
C THR A 158 16.19 0.65 2.84
N ILE A 159 16.30 -0.46 2.10
CA ILE A 159 17.54 -1.19 1.84
C ILE A 159 17.97 -0.92 0.40
N GLU A 160 19.12 -0.30 0.21
CA GLU A 160 19.73 -0.06 -1.08
C GLU A 160 20.71 -1.19 -1.41
N ALA A 161 20.40 -2.00 -2.42
CA ALA A 161 21.36 -2.96 -2.98
C ALA A 161 22.37 -2.23 -3.87
N THR A 162 21.86 -1.29 -4.67
CA THR A 162 22.65 -0.38 -5.52
C THR A 162 22.04 1.03 -5.46
N CYS A 163 22.65 2.00 -6.15
CA CYS A 163 22.04 3.33 -6.30
C CYS A 163 20.76 3.36 -7.13
N THR A 164 20.44 2.28 -7.85
CA THR A 164 19.26 2.18 -8.73
C THR A 164 18.34 1.03 -8.36
N PHE A 165 18.64 0.27 -7.29
CA PHE A 165 17.82 -0.85 -6.84
C PHE A 165 17.67 -0.87 -5.33
N ARG A 166 16.43 -0.92 -4.88
CA ARG A 166 16.08 -0.84 -3.46
C ARG A 166 14.88 -1.70 -3.12
N VAL A 167 14.87 -2.21 -1.89
CA VAL A 167 13.70 -2.84 -1.28
C VAL A 167 13.30 -2.01 -0.09
N ARG A 168 12.03 -1.63 -0.04
CA ARG A 168 11.44 -0.90 1.10
C ARG A 168 10.47 -1.78 1.86
N PHE A 169 10.46 -1.57 3.17
CA PHE A 169 9.47 -2.12 4.07
C PHE A 169 8.77 -1.04 4.86
N SER A 170 7.48 -1.21 5.10
CA SER A 170 6.71 -0.57 6.17
C SER A 170 5.91 -1.65 6.89
N ASN A 171 5.18 -1.25 7.91
CA ASN A 171 4.48 -2.07 8.88
C ASN A 171 5.40 -2.84 9.82
N LEU A 172 6.58 -2.28 10.16
CA LEU A 172 7.33 -2.76 11.31
C LEU A 172 6.73 -2.19 12.60
N VAL A 173 6.68 -3.02 13.64
CA VAL A 173 6.33 -2.60 15.00
C VAL A 173 7.54 -2.09 15.77
N ARG A 174 8.74 -2.50 15.35
CA ARG A 174 10.05 -2.03 15.84
C ARG A 174 11.17 -2.56 14.97
N PHE A 175 12.30 -1.86 15.00
CA PHE A 175 13.59 -2.37 14.56
C PHE A 175 14.22 -3.31 15.60
N ALA A 176 15.07 -4.24 15.15
CA ALA A 176 15.71 -5.24 16.00
C ALA A 176 17.09 -5.63 15.48
N GLY A 177 17.79 -6.48 16.24
CA GLY A 177 19.14 -6.92 15.89
C GLY A 177 20.15 -5.77 15.90
N GLY A 178 21.20 -5.92 15.10
CA GLY A 178 22.26 -4.90 14.99
C GLY A 178 21.74 -3.55 14.46
N LEU A 179 20.71 -3.57 13.60
CA LEU A 179 20.04 -2.34 13.16
C LEU A 179 19.41 -1.61 14.36
N GLY A 180 18.62 -2.32 15.17
CA GLY A 180 17.97 -1.76 16.36
C GLY A 180 18.98 -1.13 17.33
N ASP A 181 20.10 -1.81 17.56
CA ASP A 181 21.20 -1.28 18.41
C ASP A 181 21.85 -0.03 17.81
N ALA A 182 22.03 0.00 16.48
CA ALA A 182 22.66 1.12 15.78
C ALA A 182 21.77 2.38 15.77
N ILE A 183 20.44 2.21 15.68
CA ILE A 183 19.51 3.34 15.63
C ILE A 183 19.03 3.78 17.00
N GLY A 184 18.90 2.89 17.99
CA GLY A 184 18.23 3.19 19.25
C GLY A 184 16.76 3.61 19.08
N GLU A 185 16.24 4.46 19.98
CA GLU A 185 14.87 4.95 19.89
C GLU A 185 14.69 5.93 18.71
N LEU A 186 13.68 5.68 17.87
CA LEU A 186 13.23 6.59 16.81
C LEU A 186 11.93 7.30 17.26
N PRO A 187 11.98 8.63 17.52
CA PRO A 187 10.79 9.37 17.93
C PRO A 187 9.74 9.41 16.81
N ALA A 188 8.48 9.61 17.19
CA ALA A 188 7.37 9.75 16.25
C ALA A 188 7.64 10.85 15.21
N ASN A 189 7.34 10.54 13.95
CA ASN A 189 7.48 11.44 12.80
C ASN A 189 8.92 11.91 12.56
N GLN A 190 9.89 11.03 12.79
CA GLN A 190 11.30 11.26 12.49
C GLN A 190 11.86 10.23 11.51
N THR A 191 12.88 10.66 10.78
CA THR A 191 13.71 9.84 9.89
C THR A 191 15.15 9.87 10.37
N ARG A 192 15.86 8.76 10.19
CA ARG A 192 17.32 8.68 10.36
C ARG A 192 17.94 7.93 9.19
N ASP A 193 19.19 8.27 8.91
CA ASP A 193 19.98 7.67 7.84
C ASP A 193 21.16 6.90 8.46
N PRO A 194 20.93 5.66 8.94
CA PRO A 194 21.93 4.97 9.75
C PRO A 194 23.15 4.51 8.94
N ASN A 195 23.04 4.44 7.61
CA ASN A 195 24.07 3.90 6.73
C ASN A 195 24.60 2.55 7.23
N TYR A 196 23.67 1.65 7.54
CA TYR A 196 23.93 0.37 8.17
C TYR A 196 24.04 -0.73 7.11
N ALA A 197 25.20 -1.36 7.01
CA ALA A 197 25.40 -2.49 6.10
C ALA A 197 24.65 -3.72 6.62
N VAL A 198 23.86 -4.34 5.76
CA VAL A 198 23.02 -5.51 6.10
C VAL A 198 23.32 -6.67 5.16
N THR A 199 23.20 -7.88 5.68
CA THR A 199 23.31 -9.13 4.90
C THR A 199 21.95 -9.78 4.66
N ALA A 200 21.80 -10.50 3.55
CA ALA A 200 20.58 -11.25 3.28
C ALA A 200 20.31 -12.27 4.39
N GLY A 201 19.07 -12.29 4.91
CA GLY A 201 18.65 -13.11 6.03
C GLY A 201 18.93 -12.51 7.41
N GLU A 202 19.50 -11.31 7.48
CA GLU A 202 19.73 -10.62 8.75
C GLU A 202 18.43 -10.08 9.35
N LEU A 203 18.25 -10.27 10.67
CA LEU A 203 17.11 -9.74 11.40
C LEU A 203 17.20 -8.22 11.46
N ILE A 204 16.18 -7.53 10.95
CA ILE A 204 16.11 -6.05 10.93
C ILE A 204 14.96 -5.51 11.79
N GLY A 205 13.98 -6.34 12.12
CA GLY A 205 12.86 -5.90 12.95
C GLY A 205 11.78 -6.95 13.11
N TYR A 206 10.61 -6.48 13.50
CA TYR A 206 9.42 -7.32 13.67
C TYR A 206 8.22 -6.60 13.06
N THR A 207 7.26 -7.38 12.55
CA THR A 207 5.93 -6.92 12.14
C THR A 207 4.85 -7.61 13.00
N GLY A 208 3.61 -7.13 12.92
CA GLY A 208 2.45 -7.70 13.60
C GLY A 208 1.57 -6.64 14.25
N LEU A 209 0.59 -7.11 15.03
CA LEU A 209 -0.32 -6.22 15.75
C LEU A 209 0.43 -5.44 16.87
N PRO A 210 0.03 -4.19 17.16
CA PRO A 210 -1.15 -3.50 16.61
C PRO A 210 -0.95 -2.81 15.25
N THR A 211 0.27 -2.81 14.68
CA THR A 211 0.58 -2.07 13.45
C THR A 211 -0.13 -2.65 12.22
N ALA A 212 0.08 -3.94 11.92
CA ALA A 212 -0.53 -4.57 10.75
C ALA A 212 -0.57 -6.10 10.85
N TYR A 213 -1.22 -6.74 9.86
CA TYR A 213 -1.26 -8.20 9.74
C TYR A 213 -0.06 -8.81 8.99
N GLY A 214 0.81 -7.97 8.43
CA GLY A 214 1.95 -8.37 7.62
C GLY A 214 2.92 -7.22 7.39
N ILE A 215 3.95 -7.48 6.58
CA ILE A 215 4.92 -6.47 6.15
C ILE A 215 4.64 -6.05 4.71
N ASP A 216 4.73 -4.75 4.45
CA ASP A 216 4.60 -4.19 3.11
C ASP A 216 5.96 -4.24 2.42
N VAL A 217 5.99 -4.58 1.13
CA VAL A 217 7.23 -4.79 0.38
C VAL A 217 7.18 -4.09 -0.96
N TRP A 218 7.97 -3.03 -1.11
CA TRP A 218 8.26 -2.41 -2.40
C TRP A 218 9.57 -2.98 -2.96
N VAL A 219 9.58 -3.27 -4.26
CA VAL A 219 10.80 -3.55 -5.02
C VAL A 219 10.91 -2.49 -6.10
N GLU A 220 11.98 -1.71 -6.06
CA GLU A 220 12.15 -0.56 -6.93
C GLU A 220 13.43 -0.71 -7.72
N ASP A 221 13.29 -0.56 -9.03
CA ASP A 221 14.39 -0.61 -10.00
C ASP A 221 14.28 0.61 -10.91
N ASP A 222 15.20 1.55 -10.75
CA ASP A 222 15.22 2.78 -11.54
C ASP A 222 15.60 2.55 -13.01
N ASP A 223 16.08 1.35 -13.36
CA ASP A 223 16.30 0.94 -14.76
C ASP A 223 14.99 0.43 -15.42
N VAL A 224 13.91 0.25 -14.64
CA VAL A 224 12.56 -0.07 -15.11
C VAL A 224 11.71 1.19 -15.12
N THR A 225 10.97 1.43 -16.21
CA THR A 225 9.95 2.49 -16.28
C THR A 225 8.60 1.89 -16.67
N LEU A 226 7.63 1.99 -15.78
CA LEU A 226 6.22 1.67 -16.05
C LEU A 226 5.66 2.66 -17.07
N THR A 227 5.06 2.13 -18.14
CA THR A 227 4.61 2.91 -19.31
C THR A 227 3.10 3.06 -19.41
N GLY A 228 2.35 2.38 -18.54
CA GLY A 228 0.89 2.42 -18.52
C GLY A 228 0.30 3.53 -17.66
N PHE A 229 1.11 4.46 -17.14
CA PHE A 229 0.61 5.71 -16.59
C PHE A 229 0.56 6.76 -17.70
N ILE A 230 -0.63 7.27 -18.02
CA ILE A 230 -0.75 8.35 -19.02
C ILE A 230 -0.10 9.63 -18.50
N ASN A 231 -0.15 9.85 -17.19
CA ASN A 231 0.29 11.07 -16.54
C ASN A 231 1.15 10.81 -15.29
N PRO A 232 2.42 10.41 -15.46
CA PRO A 232 3.28 10.03 -14.34
C PRO A 232 3.48 11.16 -13.33
N ALA A 233 3.44 12.43 -13.77
CA ALA A 233 3.59 13.60 -12.89
C ALA A 233 2.55 13.65 -11.75
N GLN A 234 1.34 13.13 -11.98
CA GLN A 234 0.29 13.06 -10.96
C GLN A 234 0.64 12.16 -9.77
N TYR A 235 1.59 11.23 -9.97
CA TYR A 235 2.05 10.29 -8.97
C TYR A 235 3.42 10.71 -8.41
N THR A 236 4.38 10.97 -9.30
CA THR A 236 5.78 11.22 -8.93
C THR A 236 5.99 12.51 -8.14
N ALA A 237 5.03 13.44 -8.17
CA ALA A 237 5.05 14.62 -7.32
C ALA A 237 5.08 14.24 -5.82
N ALA A 238 4.37 13.17 -5.43
CA ALA A 238 4.38 12.59 -4.09
C ALA A 238 5.38 11.44 -3.96
N GLU A 239 5.30 10.46 -4.85
CA GLU A 239 6.00 9.19 -4.76
C GLU A 239 6.93 9.04 -5.96
N VAL A 240 8.16 9.52 -5.80
CA VAL A 240 9.17 9.56 -6.89
C VAL A 240 9.51 8.19 -7.45
N TRP A 241 9.23 7.13 -6.71
CA TRP A 241 9.47 5.75 -7.10
C TRP A 241 8.31 5.14 -7.90
N LYS A 242 7.11 5.76 -7.95
CA LYS A 242 5.89 5.09 -8.44
C LYS A 242 6.03 4.46 -9.82
N THR A 243 6.79 5.11 -10.70
CA THR A 243 7.02 4.66 -12.08
C THR A 243 8.11 3.60 -12.22
N HIS A 244 8.75 3.19 -11.12
CA HIS A 244 9.93 2.32 -11.08
C HIS A 244 9.69 1.05 -10.26
N MET A 245 8.42 0.69 -10.03
CA MET A 245 8.08 -0.57 -9.35
C MET A 245 8.40 -1.75 -10.25
N ALA A 246 9.12 -2.72 -9.68
CA ALA A 246 9.55 -3.93 -10.36
C ALA A 246 8.84 -5.17 -9.81
N ASP A 247 8.78 -6.23 -10.62
CA ASP A 247 8.25 -7.51 -10.16
C ASP A 247 9.26 -8.17 -9.21
N LEU A 248 8.88 -8.37 -7.94
CA LEU A 248 9.73 -8.99 -6.93
C LEU A 248 10.32 -10.32 -7.39
N PHE A 249 9.53 -11.13 -8.10
CA PHE A 249 9.93 -12.46 -8.51
C PHE A 249 10.97 -12.44 -9.64
N ASP A 250 11.01 -11.39 -10.46
CA ASP A 250 12.05 -11.23 -11.49
C ASP A 250 13.43 -10.98 -10.90
N HIS A 251 13.48 -10.43 -9.67
CA HIS A 251 14.72 -10.21 -8.92
C HIS A 251 14.99 -11.28 -7.86
N THR A 252 14.21 -12.36 -7.81
CA THR A 252 14.36 -13.42 -6.81
C THR A 252 15.01 -14.66 -7.43
N GLN A 253 16.07 -15.17 -6.81
CA GLN A 253 16.76 -16.39 -7.28
C GLN A 253 16.01 -17.67 -6.91
N GLU A 254 16.23 -18.73 -7.67
CA GLU A 254 15.81 -20.08 -7.26
C GLU A 254 16.73 -20.63 -6.16
N PRO A 255 16.21 -21.44 -5.22
CA PRO A 255 14.84 -21.97 -5.13
C PRO A 255 13.84 -21.03 -4.44
N LEU A 256 14.29 -19.87 -3.95
CA LEU A 256 13.47 -18.92 -3.19
C LEU A 256 12.27 -18.44 -4.02
N ARG A 257 12.46 -18.14 -5.30
CA ARG A 257 11.40 -17.68 -6.20
C ARG A 257 10.25 -18.67 -6.26
N SER A 258 10.52 -19.94 -6.59
CA SER A 258 9.48 -20.96 -6.67
C SER A 258 8.78 -21.21 -5.32
N GLN A 259 9.51 -21.13 -4.20
CA GLN A 259 8.94 -21.29 -2.87
C GLN A 259 8.00 -20.14 -2.48
N LEU A 260 8.35 -18.90 -2.82
CA LEU A 260 7.48 -17.74 -2.58
C LEU A 260 6.27 -17.72 -3.52
N LEU A 261 6.46 -18.07 -4.81
CA LEU A 261 5.35 -18.16 -5.77
C LEU A 261 4.30 -19.20 -5.35
N ALA A 262 4.69 -20.25 -4.62
CA ALA A 262 3.74 -21.23 -4.08
C ALA A 262 2.84 -20.67 -2.96
N LEU A 263 3.18 -19.51 -2.40
CA LEU A 263 2.41 -18.80 -1.37
C LEU A 263 1.71 -17.56 -1.92
N ASN A 264 1.90 -17.25 -3.21
CA ASN A 264 1.34 -16.10 -3.88
C ASN A 264 -0.12 -16.33 -4.26
N GLU A 265 -1.00 -15.39 -3.90
CA GLU A 265 -2.44 -15.48 -4.23
C GLU A 265 -2.73 -15.24 -5.72
N ARG A 266 -1.82 -14.56 -6.43
CA ARG A 266 -1.98 -14.27 -7.86
C ARG A 266 -1.34 -15.33 -8.74
N ASP A 267 -2.10 -15.82 -9.72
CA ASP A 267 -1.60 -16.72 -10.78
C ASP A 267 -1.29 -16.01 -12.10
N ALA A 268 -1.91 -14.86 -12.35
CA ALA A 268 -1.71 -14.10 -13.59
C ALA A 268 -0.37 -13.37 -13.63
N THR A 269 0.20 -13.21 -14.83
CA THR A 269 1.41 -12.39 -15.06
C THR A 269 1.04 -10.92 -15.20
N PRO A 270 1.85 -9.97 -14.66
CA PRO A 270 3.03 -10.16 -13.80
C PRO A 270 2.65 -10.77 -12.45
N ARG A 271 3.51 -11.64 -11.91
CA ARG A 271 3.18 -12.43 -10.70
C ARG A 271 3.21 -11.56 -9.45
N TRP A 272 4.00 -10.49 -9.45
CA TRP A 272 4.00 -9.46 -8.39
C TRP A 272 2.95 -8.36 -8.61
N GLY A 273 2.08 -8.48 -9.61
CA GLY A 273 1.01 -7.52 -9.87
C GLY A 273 1.49 -6.30 -10.67
N LYS A 274 0.55 -5.39 -10.94
CA LYS A 274 0.72 -4.21 -11.81
C LYS A 274 -0.14 -3.06 -11.27
N ILE A 275 0.28 -1.82 -11.52
CA ILE A 275 -0.39 -0.62 -11.01
C ILE A 275 -0.73 0.44 -12.07
N ASP A 276 -0.16 0.32 -13.27
CA ASP A 276 -0.21 1.30 -14.36
C ASP A 276 -1.15 0.81 -15.47
N TYR A 277 -2.45 0.85 -15.22
CA TYR A 277 -3.50 0.33 -16.12
C TYR A 277 -4.13 1.39 -17.04
N ASP A 278 -3.67 2.64 -17.00
CA ASP A 278 -4.30 3.73 -17.72
C ASP A 278 -4.24 3.47 -19.24
N ILE A 279 -5.38 3.59 -19.92
CA ILE A 279 -5.45 3.54 -21.39
C ILE A 279 -6.09 4.81 -21.92
N ASP A 280 -5.37 5.51 -22.78
CA ASP A 280 -5.84 6.78 -23.33
C ASP A 280 -7.18 6.60 -24.06
N ALA A 281 -8.05 7.59 -23.91
CA ALA A 281 -9.43 7.60 -24.40
C ALA A 281 -10.32 6.43 -23.91
N ARG A 282 -9.97 5.74 -22.81
CA ARG A 282 -10.81 4.72 -22.18
C ARG A 282 -11.08 5.06 -20.72
N LEU A 283 -12.11 4.43 -20.14
CA LEU A 283 -12.42 4.53 -18.71
C LEU A 283 -11.39 3.82 -17.83
N VAL A 284 -10.75 2.77 -18.34
CA VAL A 284 -9.80 1.97 -17.56
C VAL A 284 -8.58 2.79 -17.17
N GLY A 285 -8.25 2.78 -15.88
CA GLY A 285 -7.17 3.55 -15.30
C GLY A 285 -7.55 4.26 -14.00
N ASN A 286 -6.62 5.07 -13.54
CA ASN A 286 -6.78 5.93 -12.38
C ASN A 286 -7.18 7.35 -12.81
N TRP A 287 -7.99 7.98 -11.97
CA TRP A 287 -8.57 9.28 -12.21
C TRP A 287 -8.43 10.15 -10.97
N PHE A 288 -8.03 11.40 -11.19
CA PHE A 288 -7.93 12.41 -10.15
C PHE A 288 -8.85 13.58 -10.50
N ARG A 289 -9.69 13.99 -9.54
CA ARG A 289 -10.55 15.17 -9.68
C ARG A 289 -9.66 16.40 -9.91
N VAL A 290 -9.97 17.18 -10.95
CA VAL A 290 -9.21 18.41 -11.25
C VAL A 290 -9.16 19.31 -10.01
N GLY A 291 -7.95 19.72 -9.63
CA GLY A 291 -7.70 20.54 -8.45
C GLY A 291 -7.60 19.76 -7.12
N SER A 292 -7.61 18.42 -7.12
CA SER A 292 -7.40 17.61 -5.90
C SER A 292 -5.94 17.43 -5.50
N GLY A 293 -4.99 17.87 -6.34
CA GLY A 293 -3.55 17.67 -6.11
C GLY A 293 -3.01 16.31 -6.59
N GLY A 294 -3.78 15.58 -7.41
CA GLY A 294 -3.37 14.28 -7.95
C GLY A 294 -3.31 13.21 -6.88
N TYR A 295 -2.37 12.26 -7.03
CA TYR A 295 -2.18 11.18 -6.07
C TYR A 295 -1.83 11.70 -4.67
N ARG A 296 -1.05 12.79 -4.59
CA ARG A 296 -0.66 13.42 -3.31
C ARG A 296 -1.88 13.84 -2.47
N GLY A 297 -2.98 14.21 -3.11
CA GLY A 297 -4.08 14.90 -2.47
C GLY A 297 -3.70 16.31 -1.98
N LEU A 298 -4.67 17.02 -1.40
CA LEU A 298 -4.45 18.35 -0.83
C LEU A 298 -3.79 18.31 0.55
N ASN A 299 -4.01 17.23 1.31
CA ASN A 299 -3.55 17.07 2.69
C ASN A 299 -2.87 15.70 2.89
N PRO A 300 -1.65 15.47 2.35
CA PRO A 300 -1.02 14.15 2.29
C PRO A 300 -0.70 13.50 3.64
N MET A 301 -0.67 14.28 4.73
CA MET A 301 -0.38 13.77 6.08
C MET A 301 -1.65 13.45 6.89
N ASN A 302 -2.83 13.69 6.32
CA ASN A 302 -4.11 13.48 6.98
C ASN A 302 -4.88 12.34 6.29
N GLU A 303 -5.70 11.63 7.07
CA GLU A 303 -6.69 10.71 6.52
C GLU A 303 -7.62 11.45 5.53
N GLY A 304 -8.00 10.77 4.44
CA GLY A 304 -8.82 11.36 3.38
C GLY A 304 -8.03 12.08 2.29
N TYR A 305 -6.69 11.97 2.23
CA TYR A 305 -5.90 12.51 1.11
C TYR A 305 -6.37 11.96 -0.26
N TRP A 306 -7.00 10.79 -0.24
CA TRP A 306 -7.60 10.11 -1.39
C TRP A 306 -8.95 10.68 -1.84
N ASP A 307 -9.45 11.76 -1.22
CA ASP A 307 -10.62 12.52 -1.71
C ASP A 307 -10.38 12.97 -3.16
N GLY A 308 -11.29 12.57 -4.05
CA GLY A 308 -11.19 12.84 -5.48
C GLY A 308 -10.33 11.86 -6.26
N HIS A 309 -9.96 10.72 -5.67
CA HIS A 309 -9.38 9.59 -6.39
C HIS A 309 -10.49 8.64 -6.86
N LEU A 310 -10.29 8.05 -8.04
CA LEU A 310 -11.11 6.98 -8.61
C LEU A 310 -10.19 6.01 -9.36
N ALA A 311 -10.41 4.71 -9.21
CA ALA A 311 -9.81 3.69 -10.06
C ALA A 311 -10.91 2.83 -10.70
N VAL A 312 -10.76 2.56 -11.99
CA VAL A 312 -11.53 1.55 -12.72
C VAL A 312 -10.53 0.66 -13.42
N VAL A 313 -10.15 -0.45 -12.81
CA VAL A 313 -8.98 -1.24 -13.21
C VAL A 313 -9.25 -2.73 -13.01
N PRO A 314 -8.48 -3.63 -13.66
CA PRO A 314 -8.56 -5.05 -13.35
C PRO A 314 -8.17 -5.34 -11.90
N ASP A 315 -8.84 -6.30 -11.27
CA ASP A 315 -8.52 -6.74 -9.90
C ASP A 315 -7.06 -7.23 -9.81
N GLY A 316 -6.41 -6.85 -8.70
CA GLY A 316 -4.99 -7.09 -8.43
C GLY A 316 -4.60 -8.57 -8.34
N ASN A 317 -5.53 -9.49 -8.10
CA ASN A 317 -5.32 -10.94 -8.06
C ASN A 317 -5.91 -11.66 -9.28
N ASP A 318 -7.16 -11.33 -9.63
CA ASP A 318 -7.89 -11.88 -10.77
C ASP A 318 -8.18 -10.79 -11.82
N PRO A 319 -7.28 -10.61 -12.81
CA PRO A 319 -7.47 -9.57 -13.83
C PRO A 319 -8.65 -9.86 -14.79
N GLY A 320 -9.37 -10.97 -14.62
CA GLY A 320 -10.65 -11.22 -15.28
C GLY A 320 -11.82 -10.42 -14.67
N GLN A 321 -11.63 -9.87 -13.47
CA GLN A 321 -12.58 -9.01 -12.77
C GLN A 321 -12.15 -7.54 -12.84
N ILE A 322 -13.10 -6.65 -12.60
CA ILE A 322 -12.88 -5.20 -12.60
C ILE A 322 -13.23 -4.66 -11.23
N ASP A 323 -12.28 -3.95 -10.65
CA ASP A 323 -12.48 -3.17 -9.44
C ASP A 323 -12.82 -1.73 -9.77
N VAL A 324 -13.78 -1.20 -9.01
CA VAL A 324 -14.18 0.20 -9.04
C VAL A 324 -14.02 0.74 -7.63
N SER A 325 -12.94 1.49 -7.42
CA SER A 325 -12.57 2.03 -6.12
C SER A 325 -12.71 3.54 -6.13
N ILE A 326 -13.36 4.10 -5.10
CA ILE A 326 -13.70 5.53 -5.05
C ILE A 326 -13.38 6.08 -3.67
N GLY A 327 -12.59 7.15 -3.64
CA GLY A 327 -12.09 7.72 -2.39
C GLY A 327 -13.12 8.48 -1.57
N ASN A 328 -14.20 8.94 -2.21
CA ASN A 328 -15.35 9.54 -1.56
C ASN A 328 -16.50 9.77 -2.56
N TYR A 329 -17.71 9.37 -2.16
CA TYR A 329 -18.98 9.74 -2.77
C TYR A 329 -20.00 10.13 -1.69
#